data_AF-A0A7C6Y128-F1
#
_entry.id   AF-A0A7C6Y128-F1
#
_cell.length_a   1.000
_cell.length_b   1.000
_cell.length_c   1.000
_cell.angle_alpha   90.00
_cell.angle_beta   90.00
_cell.angle_gamma   90.00
#
_symmetry.space_group_name_H-M   'P 1'
#
loop_
_entity.id
_entity.type
_entity.pdbx_description
1 polymer ?
#
loop_
_entity_poly.entity_id
_entity_poly.type
_entity_poly.pdbx_seq_one_letter_code
_entity_poly.pdbx_strand_id
1 'polypeptide(L)'
;MVQLILFFILALLSVRQRLANKKKRLLGKGEVPLEPVPSPFSTALSELVGSAGGIYLSLVLLVSFLKIEIPPEIFIWEVALEPLALVALITAIIQPYIARLFIKSR
;
A
#
# COMPACT_ATOMS: atom_id res chain seq x y z
N MET A 1 -12.60 -17.51 2.10
CA MET A 1 -11.54 -17.85 3.09
C MET A 1 -10.14 -17.97 2.47
N VAL A 2 -9.95 -18.76 1.40
CA VAL A 2 -8.63 -18.96 0.74
C VAL A 2 -8.02 -17.67 0.16
N GLN A 3 -8.84 -16.76 -0.37
CA GLN A 3 -8.39 -15.47 -0.92
C GLN A 3 -7.89 -14.50 0.16
N LEU A 4 -8.48 -14.51 1.36
CA LEU A 4 -8.01 -13.73 2.51
C LEU A 4 -6.63 -14.24 2.97
N ILE A 5 -6.45 -15.56 2.98
CA ILE A 5 -5.16 -16.18 3.28
C ILE A 5 -4.11 -15.78 2.23
N LEU A 6 -4.46 -15.81 0.94
CA LEU A 6 -3.59 -15.36 -0.14
C LEU A 6 -3.23 -13.87 -0.02
N PHE A 7 -4.21 -13.02 0.28
CA PHE A 7 -4.00 -11.59 0.52
C PHE A 7 -3.03 -11.36 1.69
N PHE A 8 -3.22 -12.06 2.82
CA PHE A 8 -2.32 -11.98 3.97
C PHE A 8 -0.91 -12.51 3.66
N ILE A 9 -0.79 -13.58 2.87
CA ILE A 9 0.51 -14.11 2.42
C ILE A 9 1.23 -13.09 1.55
N LEU A 10 0.54 -12.48 0.58
CA LEU A 10 1.13 -11.44 -0.28
C LEU A 10 1.51 -10.19 0.51
N ALA A 11 0.70 -9.79 1.49
CA ALA A 11 1.01 -8.70 2.40
C ALA A 11 2.28 -9.00 3.24
N LEU A 12 2.39 -10.20 3.80
CA LEU A 12 3.58 -10.66 4.53
C LEU A 12 4.84 -10.69 3.65
N LEU A 13 4.71 -11.14 2.39
CA LEU A 13 5.83 -11.15 1.43
C LEU A 13 6.29 -9.72 1.08
N SER A 14 5.35 -8.80 0.84
CA SER A 14 5.63 -7.39 0.57
C SER A 14 6.39 -6.73 1.73
N VAL A 15 5.96 -7.00 2.96
CA VAL A 15 6.60 -6.54 4.20
C VAL A 15 8.01 -7.08 4.34
N ARG A 16 8.20 -8.38 4.14
CA ARG A 16 9.53 -9.03 4.17
C ARG A 16 10.48 -8.39 3.16
N GLN A 17 9.98 -8.05 1.99
CA GLN A 17 10.81 -7.46 0.94
C GLN A 17 11.19 -6.01 1.23
N ARG A 18 10.31 -5.23 1.86
CA ARG A 18 10.63 -3.88 2.38
C ARG A 18 11.68 -3.95 3.51
N LEU A 19 11.55 -4.93 4.40
CA LEU A 19 12.53 -5.21 5.47
C LEU A 19 13.92 -5.56 4.92
N ALA A 20 14.00 -6.47 3.95
CA ALA A 20 15.26 -6.88 3.33
C ALA A 20 15.97 -5.70 2.65
N ASN A 21 15.22 -4.81 2.00
CA ASN A 21 15.77 -3.62 1.36
C ASN A 21 16.23 -2.55 2.37
N LYS A 22 15.49 -2.35 3.47
CA LYS A 22 15.88 -1.43 4.55
C LYS A 22 17.14 -1.93 5.27
N LYS A 23 17.24 -3.25 5.53
CA LYS A 23 18.42 -3.87 6.15
C LYS A 23 19.67 -3.75 5.26
N LYS A 24 19.54 -3.92 3.93
CA LYS A 24 20.65 -3.67 2.98
C LYS A 24 21.09 -2.19 2.97
N ARG A 25 20.17 -1.23 3.11
CA ARG A 25 20.50 0.20 3.23
C ARG A 25 21.14 0.57 4.57
N LEU A 26 20.71 -0.03 5.67
CA LEU A 26 21.24 0.24 7.02
C LEU A 26 22.62 -0.38 7.24
N LEU A 27 22.86 -1.61 6.75
CA LEU A 27 24.17 -2.26 6.81
C LEU A 27 25.24 -1.55 5.96
N GLY A 28 24.84 -0.79 4.94
CA GLY A 28 25.75 0.04 4.14
C GLY A 28 26.12 1.40 4.76
N LYS A 29 25.53 1.78 5.90
CA LYS A 29 25.73 3.12 6.51
C LYS A 29 26.31 3.12 7.93
N GLY A 30 26.47 1.98 8.61
CA GLY A 30 27.20 1.93 9.89
C GLY A 30 26.62 2.79 11.03
N GLU A 31 25.39 3.27 10.92
CA GLU A 31 24.74 4.11 11.93
C GLU A 31 23.81 3.24 12.79
N VAL A 32 24.19 3.06 14.07
CA VAL A 32 23.37 2.39 15.08
C VAL A 32 22.34 3.40 15.60
N PRO A 33 21.03 3.21 15.40
CA PRO A 33 20.02 4.17 15.84
C PRO A 33 19.88 4.18 17.38
N LEU A 34 19.96 5.38 17.99
CA LEU A 34 19.84 5.61 19.44
C LEU A 34 18.39 5.68 19.94
N GLU A 35 17.41 5.76 19.04
CA GLU A 35 15.98 5.82 19.36
C GLU A 35 15.29 4.48 19.01
N PRO A 36 14.19 4.10 19.70
CA PRO A 36 13.38 2.96 19.32
C PRO A 36 12.82 3.17 17.90
N VAL A 37 13.53 2.64 16.91
CA VAL A 37 13.08 2.73 15.52
C VAL A 37 11.80 1.90 15.41
N PRO A 38 10.67 2.48 14.97
CA PRO A 38 9.45 1.71 14.76
C PRO A 38 9.77 0.53 13.87
N SER A 39 9.15 -0.62 14.17
CA SER A 39 9.43 -1.86 13.44
C SER A 39 9.28 -1.58 11.94
N PRO A 40 10.19 -2.06 11.09
CA PRO A 40 10.11 -1.72 9.67
C PRO A 40 8.80 -2.20 9.01
N PHE A 41 8.12 -3.18 9.63
CA PHE A 41 6.75 -3.56 9.29
C PHE A 41 5.75 -2.43 9.58
N SER A 42 5.76 -1.87 10.79
CA SER A 42 4.88 -0.75 11.16
C SER A 42 5.07 0.43 10.23
N THR A 43 6.32 0.79 9.91
CA THR A 43 6.60 1.88 8.97
C THR A 43 6.01 1.59 7.59
N ALA A 44 6.24 0.39 7.05
CA ALA A 44 5.73 0.00 5.74
C ALA A 44 4.19 -0.01 5.68
N LEU A 45 3.54 -0.42 6.77
CA LEU A 45 2.09 -0.41 6.87
C LEU A 45 1.55 1.03 6.91
N SER A 46 2.15 1.90 7.73
CA SER A 46 1.79 3.32 7.78
C SER A 46 1.95 4.01 6.42
N GLU A 47 3.03 3.72 5.68
CA GLU A 47 3.23 4.23 4.32
C GLU A 47 2.15 3.74 3.35
N LEU A 48 1.78 2.45 3.40
CA LEU A 48 0.74 1.88 2.54
C LEU A 48 -0.62 2.53 2.82
N VAL A 49 -1.01 2.61 4.09
CA VAL A 49 -2.29 3.18 4.51
C VAL A 49 -2.34 4.68 4.21
N GLY A 50 -1.25 5.41 4.47
CA GLY A 50 -1.15 6.83 4.14
C GLY A 50 -1.30 7.11 2.64
N SER A 51 -0.62 6.33 1.79
CA SER A 51 -0.75 6.45 0.33
C SER A 51 -2.17 6.09 -0.14
N ALA A 52 -2.71 4.96 0.32
CA ALA A 52 -4.07 4.54 -0.03
C ALA A 52 -5.12 5.57 0.40
N GLY A 53 -5.00 6.13 1.62
CA GLY A 53 -5.90 7.18 2.12
C GLY A 53 -5.85 8.46 1.29
N GLY A 54 -4.64 8.91 0.92
CA GLY A 54 -4.48 10.08 0.05
C GLY A 54 -5.07 9.89 -1.34
N ILE A 55 -4.86 8.72 -1.95
CA ILE A 55 -5.45 8.36 -3.26
C ILE A 55 -6.97 8.30 -3.14
N TYR A 56 -7.50 7.65 -2.09
CA TYR A 56 -8.93 7.53 -1.86
C TYR A 56 -9.61 8.89 -1.74
N LEU A 57 -9.10 9.78 -0.87
CA LEU A 57 -9.63 11.14 -0.71
C LEU A 57 -9.60 11.91 -2.04
N SER A 58 -8.51 11.78 -2.79
CA SER A 58 -8.38 12.43 -4.10
C SER A 58 -9.41 11.91 -5.11
N LEU A 59 -9.66 10.60 -5.13
CA LEU A 59 -10.68 9.99 -5.99
C LEU A 59 -12.09 10.38 -5.57
N VAL A 60 -12.40 10.41 -4.27
CA VAL A 60 -13.69 10.87 -3.74
C VAL A 60 -13.95 12.31 -4.15
N LEU A 61 -12.96 13.20 -4.00
CA LEU A 61 -13.07 14.59 -4.42
C LEU A 61 -13.29 14.71 -5.93
N LEU A 62 -12.54 13.94 -6.74
CA LEU A 62 -12.68 13.94 -8.20
C LEU A 62 -14.07 13.48 -8.65
N VAL A 63 -14.56 12.36 -8.12
CA VAL A 63 -15.87 11.80 -8.43
C VAL A 63 -16.98 12.75 -8.00
N SER A 64 -16.86 13.36 -6.81
CA SER A 64 -17.79 14.36 -6.30
C SER A 64 -17.82 15.61 -7.18
N PHE A 65 -16.64 16.09 -7.60
CA PHE A 65 -16.51 17.25 -8.48
C PHE A 65 -17.13 17.00 -9.86
N LEU A 66 -16.88 15.83 -10.44
CA LEU A 66 -17.44 15.42 -11.73
C LEU A 66 -18.91 14.98 -11.64
N LYS A 67 -19.48 14.92 -10.42
CA LYS A 67 -20.83 14.41 -10.14
C LYS A 67 -21.07 13.02 -10.73
N ILE A 68 -20.07 12.16 -10.64
CA ILE A 68 -20.18 10.77 -11.08
C ILE A 68 -20.86 9.99 -9.96
N GLU A 69 -21.97 9.34 -10.27
CA GLU A 69 -22.64 8.44 -9.34
C GLU A 69 -21.98 7.07 -9.38
N ILE A 70 -21.48 6.63 -8.22
CA ILE A 70 -20.85 5.31 -8.03
C ILE A 70 -21.66 4.61 -6.93
N PRO A 71 -21.97 3.31 -7.06
CA PRO A 71 -22.63 2.56 -6.01
C PRO A 71 -21.80 2.61 -4.71
N PRO A 72 -22.45 2.74 -3.53
CA PRO A 72 -21.76 2.87 -2.25
C PRO A 72 -20.94 1.62 -1.91
N GLU A 73 -21.41 0.45 -2.36
CA GLU A 73 -20.75 -0.83 -2.19
C GLU A 73 -20.90 -1.69 -3.44
N ILE A 74 -19.88 -2.50 -3.68
CA ILE A 74 -19.93 -3.61 -4.62
C ILE A 74 -19.72 -4.90 -3.84
N PHE A 75 -20.48 -5.92 -4.19
CA PHE A 75 -20.29 -7.26 -3.64
C PHE A 75 -19.25 -7.99 -4.47
N ILE A 76 -18.15 -8.35 -3.82
CA ILE A 76 -17.18 -9.30 -4.37
C ILE A 76 -17.32 -10.57 -3.55
N TRP A 77 -17.95 -11.58 -4.16
CA TRP A 77 -18.42 -12.79 -3.48
C TRP A 77 -19.42 -12.47 -2.36
N GLU A 78 -19.02 -12.62 -1.10
CA GLU A 78 -19.86 -12.37 0.08
C GLU A 78 -19.41 -11.12 0.86
N VAL A 79 -18.49 -10.34 0.32
CA VAL A 79 -17.92 -9.16 0.98
C VAL A 79 -18.38 -7.91 0.26
N ALA A 80 -19.09 -7.04 0.98
CA ALA A 80 -19.38 -5.68 0.55
C ALA A 80 -18.11 -4.83 0.67
N LEU A 81 -17.72 -4.20 -0.44
CA LEU A 81 -16.52 -3.37 -0.53
C LEU A 81 -16.87 -2.03 -1.15
N GLU A 82 -16.29 -0.97 -0.62
CA GLU A 82 -16.40 0.35 -1.24
C GLU A 82 -15.50 0.42 -2.50
N PRO A 83 -16.07 0.73 -3.68
CA PRO A 83 -15.30 0.65 -4.94
C PRO A 83 -14.07 1.56 -4.98
N LEU A 84 -14.21 2.81 -4.53
CA LEU A 84 -13.11 3.78 -4.58
C LEU A 84 -11.98 3.39 -3.62
N ALA A 85 -12.32 2.87 -2.43
CA ALA A 85 -11.33 2.39 -1.47
C ALA A 85 -10.54 1.20 -2.04
N LEU A 86 -11.22 0.28 -2.74
CA LEU A 86 -10.58 -0.85 -3.41
C LEU A 86 -9.59 -0.38 -4.49
N VAL A 87 -10.00 0.56 -5.34
CA VAL A 87 -9.12 1.13 -6.39
C VAL A 87 -7.92 1.84 -5.77
N ALA A 88 -8.14 2.64 -4.72
CA ALA A 88 -7.08 3.36 -4.03
C ALA A 88 -6.05 2.41 -3.40
N LEU A 89 -6.52 1.35 -2.73
CA LEU A 89 -5.66 0.35 -2.12
C LEU A 89 -4.85 -0.43 -3.16
N ILE A 90 -5.49 -0.89 -4.25
CA ILE A 90 -4.80 -1.59 -5.34
C ILE A 90 -3.72 -0.69 -5.94
N THR A 91 -4.04 0.58 -6.19
CA THR A 91 -3.10 1.56 -6.74
C THR A 91 -1.91 1.77 -5.80
N ALA A 92 -2.14 1.95 -4.50
CA ALA A 92 -1.08 2.10 -3.50
C ALA A 92 -0.19 0.85 -3.38
N ILE A 93 -0.77 -0.34 -3.51
CA ILE A 93 -0.02 -1.61 -3.52
C ILE A 93 0.88 -1.71 -4.75
N ILE A 94 0.38 -1.30 -5.92
CA ILE A 94 1.09 -1.41 -7.20
C ILE A 94 2.19 -0.34 -7.34
N GLN A 95 1.96 0.87 -6.81
CA GLN A 95 2.87 2.02 -6.88
C GLN A 95 4.37 1.70 -6.66
N PRO A 96 4.80 0.99 -5.59
CA PRO A 96 6.21 0.70 -5.35
C PRO A 96 6.85 -0.22 -6.41
N TYR A 97 6.08 -1.06 -7.11
CA TYR A 97 6.58 -1.92 -8.19
C TYR A 97 6.81 -1.10 -9.46
N ILE A 98 5.86 -0.22 -9.79
CA ILE A 98 5.98 0.71 -10.91
C ILE A 98 7.18 1.64 -10.71
N ALA A 99 7.35 2.22 -9.52
CA ALA A 99 8.48 3.10 -9.21
C ALA A 99 9.83 2.41 -9.42
N ARG A 100 9.96 1.11 -9.11
CA ARG A 100 11.19 0.34 -9.37
C ARG A 100 11.52 0.21 -10.86
N LEU A 101 10.51 0.08 -11.73
CA LEU A 101 10.72 -0.01 -13.17
C LEU A 101 11.21 1.33 -13.75
N PHE A 102 10.64 2.45 -13.28
CA PHE A 102 11.04 3.78 -13.72
C PHE A 102 12.43 4.20 -13.21
N ILE A 103 12.80 3.82 -11.98
CA ILE A 103 14.13 4.14 -11.42
C ILE A 103 15.24 3.35 -12.11
N LYS A 104 14.96 2.17 -12.69
CA LYS A 104 15.94 1.39 -13.47
C LYS A 104 16.24 2.00 -14.84
N SER A 105 15.42 2.93 -15.32
CA SER A 105 15.56 3.56 -16.65
C SER A 105 16.28 4.92 -16.63
N ARG A 106 16.86 5.32 -15.49
CA ARG A 106 17.78 6.45 -15.33
C ARG A 106 19.13 5.95 -14.87
#